data_AF-A0A2J8QKL0-F1
#
_entry.id   AF-A0A2J8QKL0-F1
#
_cell.length_a   1.000
_cell.length_b   1.000
_cell.length_c   1.000
_cell.angle_alpha   90.00
_cell.angle_beta   90.00
_cell.angle_gamma   90.00
#
_symmetry.space_group_name_H-M   'P 1'
#
loop_
_entity.id
_entity.type
_entity.pdbx_description
1 polymer ?
#
loop_
_entity_poly.entity_id
_entity_poly.type
_entity_poly.pdbx_seq_one_letter_code
_entity_poly.pdbx_strand_id
1 'polypeptide(L)'
;SELESCKELQELEPENKWCLLTIILLMRALDPLLYEKETLQYFQTLKAVDPMRAAYLDDLRSKFLLENSVLKMEYAEVRVLHLAHKDLTVLCHLEQLLLVTHLDLSHNRLRTLPPALAALRCLEVLQASDNAIESLDGVTNLPRLQELLLCNNPTCSAPASCLLPQAGPPQPAG
;
A
#
# COMPACT_ATOMS: atom_id res chain seq x y z
N SER A 1 -8.88 -6.12 -29.25
CA SER A 1 -8.80 -4.80 -28.58
C SER A 1 -7.34 -4.39 -28.54
N GLU A 2 -7.00 -3.15 -28.17
CA GLU A 2 -5.60 -2.72 -28.03
C GLU A 2 -4.82 -3.62 -27.05
N LEU A 3 -5.47 -4.11 -25.99
CA LEU A 3 -4.89 -5.05 -25.05
C LEU A 3 -4.47 -6.36 -25.72
N GLU A 4 -5.35 -6.97 -26.52
CA GLU A 4 -5.04 -8.21 -27.25
C GLU A 4 -3.91 -8.01 -28.27
N SER A 5 -3.91 -6.90 -29.00
CA SER A 5 -2.82 -6.59 -29.95
C SER A 5 -1.48 -6.40 -29.25
N CYS A 6 -1.46 -5.84 -28.02
CA CYS A 6 -0.24 -5.77 -27.24
C CYS A 6 0.22 -7.14 -26.75
N LYS A 7 -0.70 -8.05 -26.38
CA LYS A 7 -0.36 -9.43 -26.00
C LYS A 7 0.24 -10.20 -27.19
N GLU A 8 -0.32 -10.06 -28.39
CA GLU A 8 0.27 -10.61 -29.62
C GLU A 8 1.68 -10.05 -29.87
N LEU A 9 1.90 -8.74 -29.65
CA LEU A 9 3.22 -8.14 -29.78
C LEU A 9 4.21 -8.68 -28.73
N GLN A 10 3.76 -8.94 -27.51
CA GLN A 10 4.60 -9.54 -26.46
C GLN A 10 5.09 -10.94 -26.87
N GLU A 11 4.29 -11.73 -27.58
CA GLU A 11 4.71 -13.04 -28.08
C GLU A 11 5.84 -12.92 -29.12
N LEU A 12 5.81 -11.86 -29.93
CA LEU A 12 6.86 -11.56 -30.92
C LEU A 12 8.12 -10.96 -30.27
N GLU A 13 7.95 -10.12 -29.24
CA GLU A 13 9.03 -9.39 -28.57
C GLU A 13 8.91 -9.51 -27.04
N PRO A 14 9.28 -10.67 -26.44
CA PRO A 14 9.04 -10.95 -25.01
C PRO A 14 9.82 -10.03 -24.05
N GLU A 15 10.92 -9.44 -24.52
CA GLU A 15 11.75 -8.50 -23.75
C GLU A 15 11.39 -7.03 -23.99
N ASN A 16 10.32 -6.75 -24.75
CA ASN A 16 9.89 -5.37 -24.97
C ASN A 16 9.22 -4.80 -23.72
N LYS A 17 10.02 -4.13 -22.89
CA LYS A 17 9.55 -3.50 -21.64
C LYS A 17 8.43 -2.48 -21.82
N TRP A 18 8.36 -1.81 -22.97
CA TRP A 18 7.31 -0.83 -23.25
C TRP A 18 5.98 -1.53 -23.54
N CYS A 19 6.01 -2.63 -24.28
CA CYS A 19 4.85 -3.49 -24.51
C CYS A 19 4.30 -4.04 -23.18
N LEU A 20 5.17 -4.63 -22.34
CA LEU A 20 4.79 -5.15 -21.02
C LEU A 20 4.16 -4.07 -20.12
N LEU A 21 4.78 -2.88 -20.05
CA LEU A 21 4.22 -1.76 -19.28
C LEU A 21 2.88 -1.29 -19.86
N THR A 22 2.74 -1.26 -21.18
CA THR A 22 1.51 -0.84 -21.85
C THR A 22 0.37 -1.82 -21.55
N ILE A 23 0.63 -3.13 -21.55
CA ILE A 23 -0.34 -4.15 -21.14
C ILE A 23 -0.84 -3.90 -19.71
N ILE A 24 0.08 -3.63 -18.76
CA ILE A 24 -0.27 -3.26 -17.38
C ILE A 24 -1.20 -2.04 -17.34
N LEU A 25 -0.87 -0.98 -18.09
CA LEU A 25 -1.64 0.26 -18.11
C LEU A 25 -3.01 0.09 -18.78
N LEU A 26 -3.11 -0.72 -19.83
CA LEU A 26 -4.37 -1.05 -20.49
C LEU A 26 -5.29 -1.87 -19.56
N MET A 27 -4.75 -2.88 -18.88
CA MET A 27 -5.51 -3.64 -17.87
C MET A 27 -6.01 -2.73 -16.75
N ARG A 28 -5.17 -1.79 -16.29
CA ARG A 28 -5.55 -0.76 -15.30
C ARG A 28 -6.70 0.11 -15.79
N ALA A 29 -6.66 0.53 -17.05
CA ALA A 29 -7.67 1.42 -17.64
C ALA A 29 -9.00 0.71 -17.94
N LEU A 30 -8.96 -0.57 -18.29
CA LEU A 30 -10.15 -1.36 -18.65
C LEU A 30 -10.92 -1.84 -17.42
N ASP A 31 -10.27 -2.61 -16.56
CA ASP A 31 -10.87 -3.13 -15.33
C ASP A 31 -9.76 -3.58 -14.35
N PRO A 32 -9.37 -2.72 -13.40
CA PRO A 32 -8.25 -3.01 -12.52
C PRO A 32 -8.51 -4.14 -11.51
N LEU A 33 -9.78 -4.45 -11.23
CA LEU A 33 -10.17 -5.50 -10.29
C LEU A 33 -10.23 -6.86 -11.00
N LEU A 34 -10.78 -6.91 -12.20
CA LEU A 34 -10.81 -8.12 -13.03
C LEU A 34 -9.39 -8.60 -13.38
N TYR A 35 -8.52 -7.66 -13.76
CA TYR A 35 -7.15 -7.96 -14.21
C TYR A 35 -6.10 -7.92 -13.08
N GLU A 36 -6.47 -7.86 -11.80
CA GLU A 36 -5.52 -7.70 -10.70
C GLU A 36 -4.43 -8.78 -10.71
N LYS A 37 -4.81 -10.06 -10.83
CA LYS A 37 -3.87 -11.19 -10.81
C LYS A 37 -2.91 -11.15 -12.00
N GLU A 38 -3.45 -10.90 -13.19
CA GLU A 38 -2.67 -10.82 -14.42
C GLU A 38 -1.69 -9.63 -14.35
N THR A 39 -2.16 -8.47 -13.90
CA THR A 39 -1.34 -7.28 -13.66
C THR A 39 -0.13 -7.58 -12.78
N LEU A 40 -0.31 -8.32 -11.68
CA LEU A 40 0.79 -8.70 -10.80
C LEU A 40 1.83 -9.59 -11.48
N GLN A 41 1.40 -10.51 -12.35
CA GLN A 41 2.31 -11.34 -13.14
C GLN A 41 3.11 -10.50 -14.13
N TYR A 42 2.47 -9.56 -14.82
CA TYR A 42 3.18 -8.65 -15.73
C TYR A 42 4.18 -7.75 -15.01
N PHE A 43 3.88 -7.28 -13.79
CA PHE A 43 4.87 -6.56 -12.98
C PHE A 43 6.09 -7.42 -12.68
N GLN A 44 5.91 -8.71 -12.36
CA GLN A 44 7.02 -9.63 -12.12
C GLN A 44 7.87 -9.83 -13.39
N THR A 45 7.24 -10.06 -14.53
CA THR A 45 7.91 -10.21 -15.83
C THR A 45 8.66 -8.93 -16.22
N LEU A 46 8.00 -7.78 -16.15
CA LEU A 46 8.60 -6.49 -16.48
C LEU A 46 9.78 -6.17 -15.56
N LYS A 47 9.70 -6.52 -14.28
CA LYS A 47 10.80 -6.35 -13.34
C LYS A 47 12.01 -7.23 -13.67
N ALA A 48 11.80 -8.44 -14.18
CA ALA A 48 12.87 -9.30 -14.65
C ALA A 48 13.53 -8.75 -15.93
N VAL A 49 12.73 -8.16 -16.84
CA VAL A 49 13.20 -7.57 -18.11
C VAL A 49 13.90 -6.22 -17.91
N ASP A 50 13.46 -5.38 -16.96
CA ASP A 50 14.05 -4.07 -16.66
C ASP A 50 14.46 -3.95 -15.18
N PRO A 51 15.47 -4.72 -14.72
CA PRO A 51 15.86 -4.77 -13.32
C PRO A 51 16.39 -3.44 -12.78
N MET A 52 16.90 -2.57 -13.66
CA MET A 52 17.34 -1.22 -13.29
C MET A 52 16.18 -0.36 -12.73
N ARG A 53 14.93 -0.68 -13.09
CA ARG A 53 13.71 0.01 -12.63
C ARG A 53 12.94 -0.78 -11.57
N ALA A 54 13.53 -1.83 -10.99
CA ALA A 54 12.87 -2.71 -10.04
C ALA A 54 12.16 -1.97 -8.88
N ALA A 55 12.83 -0.99 -8.26
CA ALA A 55 12.24 -0.21 -7.17
C ALA A 55 11.04 0.63 -7.63
N TYR A 56 11.17 1.31 -8.78
CA TYR A 56 10.06 2.07 -9.37
C TYR A 56 8.84 1.17 -9.68
N LEU A 57 9.09 -0.03 -10.19
CA LEU A 57 8.03 -0.99 -10.51
C LEU A 57 7.35 -1.54 -9.25
N ASP A 58 8.10 -1.78 -8.16
CA ASP A 58 7.54 -2.17 -6.88
C ASP A 58 6.65 -1.06 -6.30
N ASP A 59 7.06 0.20 -6.41
CA ASP A 59 6.28 1.36 -5.95
C ASP A 59 5.00 1.53 -6.78
N LEU A 60 5.09 1.42 -8.10
CA LEU A 60 3.92 1.50 -8.99
C LEU A 60 2.93 0.35 -8.73
N ARG A 61 3.43 -0.86 -8.51
CA ARG A 61 2.62 -2.02 -8.14
C ARG A 61 1.95 -1.82 -6.78
N SER A 62 2.67 -1.27 -5.80
CA SER A 62 2.13 -0.93 -4.48
C SER A 62 0.97 0.06 -4.60
N LYS A 63 1.13 1.08 -5.45
CA LYS A 63 0.07 2.03 -5.78
C LYS A 63 -1.18 1.34 -6.34
N PHE A 64 -1.03 0.47 -7.34
CA PHE A 64 -2.17 -0.22 -7.95
C PHE A 64 -2.89 -1.14 -6.96
N LEU A 65 -2.16 -1.83 -6.10
CA LEU A 65 -2.73 -2.70 -5.07
C LEU A 65 -3.48 -1.93 -4.00
N LEU A 66 -2.97 -0.76 -3.60
CA LEU A 66 -3.67 0.12 -2.68
C LEU A 66 -4.97 0.62 -3.29
N GLU A 67 -4.92 1.18 -4.50
CA GLU A 67 -6.12 1.65 -5.21
C GLU A 67 -7.16 0.52 -5.38
N ASN A 68 -6.74 -0.70 -5.72
CA ASN A 68 -7.65 -1.85 -5.79
C ASN A 68 -8.28 -2.20 -4.45
N SER A 69 -7.52 -2.08 -3.37
CA SER A 69 -8.02 -2.39 -2.03
C SER A 69 -9.01 -1.32 -1.56
N VAL A 70 -8.81 -0.05 -1.96
CA VAL A 70 -9.77 1.04 -1.74
C VAL A 70 -11.07 0.76 -2.50
N LEU A 71 -11.01 0.40 -3.79
CA LEU A 71 -12.20 0.06 -4.57
C LEU A 71 -12.99 -1.11 -3.94
N LYS A 72 -12.30 -2.15 -3.46
CA LYS A 72 -12.93 -3.30 -2.78
C LYS A 72 -13.58 -2.89 -1.46
N MET A 73 -12.93 -2.00 -0.70
CA MET A 73 -13.46 -1.45 0.55
C MET A 73 -14.72 -0.63 0.31
N GLU A 74 -14.70 0.24 -0.71
CA GLU A 74 -15.86 1.05 -1.11
C GLU A 74 -17.03 0.17 -1.56
N TYR A 75 -16.78 -0.86 -2.38
CA TYR A 75 -17.81 -1.80 -2.83
C TYR A 75 -18.46 -2.58 -1.68
N ALA A 76 -17.68 -2.89 -0.63
CA ALA A 76 -18.17 -3.58 0.55
C ALA A 76 -18.80 -2.64 1.60
N GLU A 77 -18.76 -1.31 1.38
CA GLU A 77 -19.22 -0.28 2.33
C GLU A 77 -18.62 -0.40 3.75
N VAL A 78 -17.37 -0.88 3.84
CA VAL A 78 -16.65 -1.04 5.11
C VAL A 78 -15.63 0.08 5.33
N ARG A 79 -15.20 0.26 6.59
CA ARG A 79 -14.14 1.23 6.98
C ARG A 79 -12.85 0.53 7.40
N VAL A 80 -12.69 -0.72 7.00
CA VAL A 80 -11.54 -1.56 7.29
C VAL A 80 -10.78 -1.80 6.00
N LEU A 81 -9.50 -1.43 5.96
CA LEU A 81 -8.66 -1.61 4.79
C LEU A 81 -7.60 -2.68 5.04
N HIS A 82 -7.72 -3.79 4.33
CA HIS A 82 -6.80 -4.92 4.40
C HIS A 82 -5.73 -4.84 3.30
N LEU A 83 -4.50 -4.55 3.70
CA LEU A 83 -3.33 -4.46 2.83
C LEU A 83 -2.20 -5.43 3.25
N ALA A 84 -2.50 -6.40 4.11
CA ALA A 84 -1.53 -7.39 4.53
C ALA A 84 -1.01 -8.26 3.37
N HIS A 85 0.26 -8.68 3.43
CA HIS A 85 0.88 -9.59 2.46
C HIS A 85 0.81 -9.12 0.99
N LYS A 86 0.99 -7.82 0.75
CA LYS A 86 0.93 -7.22 -0.60
C LYS A 86 2.28 -6.76 -1.12
N ASP A 87 3.37 -7.10 -0.43
CA ASP A 87 4.74 -6.67 -0.75
C ASP A 87 4.88 -5.15 -0.90
N LEU A 88 4.05 -4.36 -0.21
CA LEU A 88 4.03 -2.91 -0.40
C LEU A 88 5.37 -2.29 -0.02
N THR A 89 5.91 -1.44 -0.88
CA THR A 89 7.14 -0.67 -0.64
C THR A 89 6.84 0.78 -0.29
N VAL A 90 5.71 1.30 -0.75
CA VAL A 90 5.26 2.67 -0.52
C VAL A 90 3.76 2.73 -0.26
N LEU A 91 3.33 3.74 0.49
CA LEU A 91 1.92 4.11 0.66
C LEU A 91 1.62 5.37 -0.16
N CYS A 92 0.47 5.39 -0.83
CA CYS A 92 0.00 6.51 -1.63
C CYS A 92 -1.51 6.70 -1.44
N HIS A 93 -2.05 7.82 -1.93
CA HIS A 93 -3.49 8.09 -1.90
C HIS A 93 -4.12 8.03 -0.50
N LEU A 94 -3.32 8.36 0.52
CA LEU A 94 -3.74 8.33 1.93
C LEU A 94 -4.85 9.36 2.21
N GLU A 95 -4.95 10.41 1.40
CA GLU A 95 -6.03 11.39 1.43
C GLU A 95 -7.42 10.77 1.19
N GLN A 96 -7.49 9.63 0.50
CA GLN A 96 -8.76 8.92 0.26
C GLN A 96 -9.20 8.06 1.45
N LEU A 97 -8.32 7.86 2.43
CA LEU A 97 -8.53 6.96 3.56
C LEU A 97 -9.07 7.68 4.81
N LEU A 98 -9.60 8.90 4.65
CA LEU A 98 -10.05 9.76 5.75
C LEU A 98 -10.98 9.03 6.74
N LEU A 99 -11.86 8.18 6.23
CA LEU A 99 -12.90 7.49 7.00
C LEU A 99 -12.49 6.10 7.49
N VAL A 100 -11.30 5.62 7.14
CA VAL A 100 -10.80 4.30 7.57
C VAL A 100 -10.60 4.29 9.08
N THR A 101 -11.13 3.27 9.75
CA THR A 101 -10.98 3.07 11.20
C THR A 101 -9.94 2.00 11.53
N HIS A 102 -9.77 1.00 10.66
CA HIS A 102 -8.79 -0.07 10.84
C HIS A 102 -7.97 -0.23 9.57
N LEU A 103 -6.64 -0.17 9.72
CA LEU A 103 -5.70 -0.33 8.62
C LEU A 103 -4.70 -1.44 8.95
N ASP A 104 -4.68 -2.47 8.12
CA ASP A 104 -3.73 -3.57 8.23
C ASP A 104 -2.69 -3.51 7.10
N LEU A 105 -1.46 -3.14 7.47
CA LEU A 105 -0.27 -3.07 6.63
C LEU A 105 0.73 -4.19 6.97
N SER A 106 0.34 -5.22 7.73
CA SER A 106 1.27 -6.25 8.17
C SER A 106 1.90 -7.03 7.00
N HIS A 107 3.09 -7.56 7.22
CA HIS A 107 3.79 -8.40 6.24
C HIS A 107 3.98 -7.70 4.89
N ASN A 108 4.52 -6.48 4.92
CA ASN A 108 4.90 -5.71 3.75
C ASN A 108 6.39 -5.34 3.83
N ARG A 109 6.85 -4.42 2.99
CA ARG A 109 8.27 -3.99 2.91
C ARG A 109 8.41 -2.49 3.14
N LEU A 110 7.48 -1.91 3.90
CA LEU A 110 7.45 -0.48 4.17
C LEU A 110 8.62 -0.11 5.07
N ARG A 111 9.37 0.94 4.67
CA ARG A 111 10.48 1.48 5.48
C ARG A 111 10.09 2.67 6.34
N THR A 112 9.01 3.35 5.98
CA THR A 112 8.56 4.57 6.63
C THR A 112 7.04 4.62 6.61
N LEU A 113 6.46 5.19 7.67
CA LEU A 113 5.09 5.68 7.64
C LEU A 113 5.15 7.16 7.25
N PRO A 114 4.66 7.57 6.06
CA PRO A 114 4.85 8.94 5.58
C PRO A 114 4.00 9.93 6.39
N PRO A 115 4.38 11.22 6.49
CA PRO A 115 3.59 12.25 7.17
C PRO A 115 2.16 12.40 6.62
N ALA A 116 1.94 12.05 5.35
CA ALA A 116 0.62 12.02 4.72
C ALA A 116 -0.37 11.05 5.41
N LEU A 117 0.11 10.12 6.24
CA LEU A 117 -0.74 9.23 7.04
C LEU A 117 -1.63 10.02 8.02
N ALA A 118 -1.26 11.25 8.38
CA ALA A 118 -2.09 12.16 9.16
C ALA A 118 -3.47 12.48 8.51
N ALA A 119 -3.65 12.18 7.23
CA ALA A 119 -4.95 12.28 6.56
C ALA A 119 -5.99 11.29 7.11
N LEU A 120 -5.58 10.18 7.74
CA LEU A 120 -6.47 9.15 8.28
C LEU A 120 -7.05 9.57 9.64
N ARG A 121 -7.90 10.59 9.64
CA ARG A 121 -8.42 11.23 10.87
C ARG A 121 -9.34 10.32 11.70
N CYS A 122 -9.88 9.27 11.09
CA CYS A 122 -10.73 8.29 11.76
C CYS A 122 -10.00 7.02 12.20
N LEU A 123 -8.69 6.89 11.96
CA LEU A 123 -7.96 5.65 12.23
C LEU A 123 -7.85 5.40 13.74
N GLU A 124 -8.30 4.23 14.15
CA GLU A 124 -8.30 3.75 15.54
C GLU A 124 -7.26 2.64 15.73
N VAL A 125 -7.15 1.74 14.76
CA VAL A 125 -6.21 0.61 14.80
C VAL A 125 -5.29 0.62 13.59
N LEU A 126 -3.98 0.69 13.83
CA LEU A 126 -2.93 0.52 12.83
C LEU A 126 -2.10 -0.73 13.13
N GLN A 127 -2.27 -1.75 12.30
CA GLN A 127 -1.41 -2.93 12.28
C GLN A 127 -0.33 -2.74 11.22
N ALA A 128 0.94 -2.66 11.62
CA ALA A 128 2.08 -2.46 10.74
C ALA A 128 3.28 -3.37 11.11
N SER A 129 2.99 -4.51 11.75
CA SER A 129 4.00 -5.51 12.07
C SER A 129 4.63 -6.13 10.82
N ASP A 130 5.82 -6.73 10.97
CA ASP A 130 6.51 -7.45 9.89
C ASP A 130 6.74 -6.56 8.66
N ASN A 131 7.38 -5.42 8.89
CA ASN A 131 7.82 -4.46 7.89
C ASN A 131 9.29 -4.08 8.16
N ALA A 132 9.79 -3.04 7.49
CA ALA A 132 11.13 -2.49 7.69
C ALA A 132 11.08 -1.06 8.24
N ILE A 133 10.07 -0.72 9.05
CA ILE A 133 9.81 0.67 9.49
C ILE A 133 10.92 1.15 10.43
N GLU A 134 11.57 2.25 10.05
CA GLU A 134 12.71 2.84 10.78
C GLU A 134 12.34 4.05 11.65
N SER A 135 11.19 4.71 11.38
CA SER A 135 10.70 5.86 12.15
C SER A 135 9.17 5.84 12.31
N LEU A 136 8.69 6.46 13.39
CA LEU A 136 7.27 6.61 13.74
C LEU A 136 6.73 8.03 13.53
N ASP A 137 7.47 8.91 12.85
CA ASP A 137 7.05 10.30 12.67
C ASP A 137 5.66 10.44 12.02
N GLY A 138 5.32 9.54 11.08
CA GLY A 138 4.04 9.56 10.36
C GLY A 138 2.81 9.26 11.20
N VAL A 139 2.95 8.65 12.38
CA VAL A 139 1.80 8.31 13.26
C VAL A 139 1.57 9.31 14.39
N THR A 140 2.48 10.28 14.56
CA THR A 140 2.44 11.25 15.68
C THR A 140 1.20 12.15 15.66
N ASN A 141 0.60 12.38 14.49
CA ASN A 141 -0.52 13.30 14.30
C ASN A 141 -1.86 12.60 13.98
N LEU A 142 -2.01 11.33 14.37
CA LEU A 142 -3.26 10.58 14.20
C LEU A 142 -4.19 10.81 15.41
N PRO A 143 -5.27 11.60 15.27
CA PRO A 143 -6.02 12.11 16.42
C PRO A 143 -6.89 11.07 17.13
N ARG A 144 -7.14 9.92 16.49
CA ARG A 144 -8.02 8.86 17.01
C ARG A 144 -7.31 7.52 17.20
N LEU A 145 -6.00 7.45 16.96
CA LEU A 145 -5.26 6.19 17.04
C LEU A 145 -5.24 5.70 18.49
N GLN A 146 -5.74 4.48 18.70
CA GLN A 146 -5.80 3.83 20.00
C GLN A 146 -4.81 2.66 20.07
N GLU A 147 -4.67 1.93 18.96
CA GLU A 147 -3.82 0.74 18.88
C GLU A 147 -2.82 0.86 17.73
N LEU A 148 -1.54 0.66 18.06
CA LEU A 148 -0.44 0.64 17.10
C LEU A 148 0.41 -0.60 17.31
N LEU A 149 0.41 -1.49 16.33
CA LEU A 149 1.12 -2.76 16.37
C LEU A 149 2.29 -2.72 15.38
N LEU A 150 3.52 -2.82 15.90
CA LEU A 150 4.78 -2.64 15.16
C LEU A 150 5.78 -3.78 15.38
N CYS A 151 5.29 -4.96 15.76
CA CYS A 151 6.14 -6.12 16.00
C CYS A 151 7.02 -6.40 14.78
N ASN A 152 8.25 -6.88 14.99
CA ASN A 152 9.18 -7.22 13.91
C ASN A 152 9.48 -6.05 12.93
N ASN A 153 9.66 -4.85 13.47
CA ASN A 153 10.23 -3.70 12.75
C ASN A 153 11.55 -3.24 13.41
N PRO A 154 12.47 -2.61 12.66
CA PRO A 154 13.69 -2.00 13.22
C PRO A 154 13.43 -1.01 14.37
N THR A 155 12.31 -0.28 14.34
CA THR A 155 11.89 0.62 15.45
C THR A 155 11.65 -0.10 16.79
N CYS A 156 11.35 -1.40 16.74
CA CYS A 156 11.03 -2.22 17.91
C CYS A 156 12.28 -2.75 18.64
N SER A 157 13.47 -2.71 18.03
CA SER A 157 14.72 -3.14 18.68
C SER A 157 15.33 -2.11 19.63
N ALA A 158 14.69 -0.95 19.82
CA ALA A 158 15.08 0.03 20.84
C ALA A 158 14.42 -0.30 22.20
N PRO A 159 15.13 -0.28 23.35
CA PRO A 159 14.64 -0.91 24.58
C PRO A 159 13.51 -0.21 25.35
N ALA A 160 12.80 0.81 24.83
CA ALA A 160 11.96 1.64 25.72
C ALA A 160 10.68 2.31 25.15
N SER A 161 10.19 2.03 23.93
CA SER A 161 9.09 2.87 23.39
C SER A 161 8.01 2.20 22.54
N CYS A 162 7.81 0.88 22.62
CA CYS A 162 6.67 0.23 21.93
C CYS A 162 5.30 0.40 22.62
N LEU A 163 5.15 1.36 23.54
CA LEU A 163 3.85 1.82 24.02
C LEU A 163 3.69 3.27 23.57
N LEU A 164 2.65 3.53 22.78
CA LEU A 164 2.22 4.89 22.44
C LEU A 164 2.07 5.75 23.72
N PRO A 165 2.22 7.09 23.64
CA PRO A 165 1.78 7.97 24.71
C PRO A 165 0.27 7.74 24.90
N GLN A 166 -0.15 7.46 26.13
CA GLN A 166 -1.57 7.35 26.43
C GLN A 166 -2.26 8.64 25.97
N ALA A 167 -3.17 8.53 24.99
CA ALA A 167 -4.10 9.59 24.69
C ALA A 167 -4.92 9.82 25.97
N GLY A 168 -4.57 10.88 26.72
CA GLY A 168 -5.35 11.30 27.88
C GLY A 168 -6.80 11.55 27.45
N PRO A 169 -7.78 11.24 28.32
CA PRO A 169 -9.19 11.44 27.98
C PRO A 169 -9.44 12.90 27.56
N PRO A 170 -10.36 13.15 26.61
CA PRO A 170 -10.67 14.50 26.18
C PRO A 170 -11.06 15.33 27.41
N GLN A 171 -10.31 16.41 27.66
CA GLN A 171 -10.68 17.36 28.71
C GLN A 171 -12.07 17.94 28.37
N PRO A 172 -13.02 17.94 29.31
CA PRO A 172 -14.29 18.59 29.09
C PRO A 172 -14.05 20.09 28.90
N ALA A 173 -14.63 20.65 27.84
CA ALA A 173 -14.67 22.09 27.63
C ALA A 173 -15.34 22.74 28.85
N GLY A 174 -14.57 23.53 29.60
CA GLY A 174 -15.07 24.44 30.62
C GLY A 174 -15.45 25.79 30.03
#